data_AF-R9LWR0-F1
#
_entry.id   AF-R9LWR0-F1
#
_cell.length_a   1.000
_cell.length_b   1.000
_cell.length_c   1.000
_cell.angle_alpha   90.00
_cell.angle_beta   90.00
_cell.angle_gamma   90.00
#
_symmetry.space_group_name_H-M   'P 1'
#
loop_
_entity.id
_entity.type
_entity.pdbx_description
1 polymer ?
#
loop_
_entity_poly.entity_id
_entity_poly.type
_entity_poly.pdbx_seq_one_letter_code
_entity_poly.pdbx_strand_id
1 'polypeptide(L)'
;MKKILRWAALLAMLLILASCAGKEPAEPKWEEPLYRTVVYNSGEDESDAKYLEIAQRSQKLLSLLEEKTGAFVMDAYNYQTMDDEGTPLYTMNTPEVPIEIAPAGMSIQVSREYFKWNPIETEDGLELEKQLVLDDLTLNLLVPNQYRDMEQEILAAWRKYFYFEKVEAENNYNEMAGKEERLDITEDQLTVNIIFVKDGQRYFTYRSDCASADGSWITDPLVQIYTGNIHCNYAHSFLTQWTYIPSEAGSPEKAYEEITPYILECEAQESLKEVRPLRNQ
;
A
#
# COMPACT_ATOMS: atom_id res chain seq x y z
N MET A 1 -49.10 26.48 -34.44
CA MET A 1 -47.67 26.66 -34.10
C MET A 1 -47.39 27.20 -32.68
N LYS A 2 -48.26 27.00 -31.67
CA LYS A 2 -47.99 27.45 -30.28
C LYS A 2 -48.09 26.38 -29.19
N LYS A 3 -48.35 25.11 -29.54
CA LYS A 3 -48.42 23.99 -28.57
C LYS A 3 -47.23 23.02 -28.62
N ILE A 4 -46.43 23.04 -29.69
CA ILE A 4 -45.26 22.13 -29.83
C ILE A 4 -44.01 22.73 -29.18
N LEU A 5 -43.92 24.06 -29.06
CA LEU A 5 -42.74 24.73 -28.50
C LEU A 5 -42.65 24.69 -26.96
N ARG A 6 -43.73 24.30 -26.25
CA ARG A 6 -43.73 24.20 -24.78
C ARG A 6 -43.25 22.85 -24.25
N TRP A 7 -43.21 21.81 -25.08
CA TRP A 7 -42.74 20.48 -24.68
C TRP A 7 -41.22 20.32 -24.87
N ALA A 8 -40.63 21.01 -25.84
CA ALA A 8 -39.17 20.99 -26.05
C ALA A 8 -38.39 21.69 -24.92
N ALA A 9 -38.96 22.75 -24.31
CA ALA A 9 -38.31 23.46 -23.20
C ALA A 9 -38.39 22.70 -21.86
N LEU A 10 -39.39 21.82 -21.69
CA LEU A 10 -39.52 20.97 -20.49
C LEU A 10 -38.63 19.72 -20.56
N LEU A 11 -38.39 19.16 -21.76
CA LEU A 11 -37.40 18.09 -21.93
C LEU A 11 -35.96 18.59 -21.79
N ALA A 12 -35.66 19.82 -22.20
CA ALA A 12 -34.32 20.40 -22.03
C ALA A 12 -34.00 20.79 -20.57
N MET A 13 -35.00 21.02 -19.71
CA MET A 13 -34.79 21.25 -18.27
C MET A 13 -34.77 19.97 -17.43
N LEU A 14 -35.26 18.84 -17.95
CA LEU A 14 -35.17 17.53 -17.27
C LEU A 14 -33.85 16.79 -17.55
N LEU A 15 -33.05 17.27 -18.50
CA LEU A 15 -31.72 16.71 -18.82
C LEU A 15 -30.56 17.44 -18.12
N ILE A 16 -30.83 18.48 -17.31
CA ILE A 16 -29.81 19.22 -16.55
C ILE A 16 -29.86 18.88 -15.04
N LEU A 17 -30.72 17.94 -14.62
CA LEU A 17 -30.82 17.49 -13.21
C LEU A 17 -30.53 15.99 -13.01
N ALA A 18 -29.81 15.37 -13.94
CA ALA A 18 -29.35 13.98 -13.82
C ALA A 18 -27.81 13.88 -13.77
N SER A 19 -27.12 14.90 -13.25
CA SER A 19 -25.69 14.87 -12.96
C SER A 19 -25.39 14.92 -11.45
N CYS A 20 -26.37 14.61 -10.61
CA CYS A 20 -26.15 14.36 -9.19
C CYS A 20 -25.81 12.89 -8.98
N ALA A 21 -24.54 12.64 -8.67
CA ALA A 21 -24.07 11.50 -7.89
C ALA A 21 -24.62 10.13 -8.34
N GLY A 22 -24.09 9.62 -9.44
CA GLY A 22 -23.90 8.18 -9.56
C GLY A 22 -22.90 7.75 -8.49
N LYS A 23 -23.37 7.45 -7.28
CA LYS A 23 -22.70 6.42 -6.48
C LYS A 23 -22.84 5.16 -7.31
N GLU A 24 -21.80 4.82 -8.07
CA GLU A 24 -21.62 3.43 -8.47
C GLU A 24 -21.82 2.60 -7.19
N PRO A 25 -22.66 1.55 -7.20
CA PRO A 25 -22.65 0.61 -6.11
C PRO A 25 -21.20 0.13 -6.02
N ALA A 26 -20.52 0.48 -4.93
CA ALA A 26 -19.18 -0.02 -4.69
C ALA A 26 -19.26 -1.53 -4.89
N GLU A 27 -18.55 -2.06 -5.89
CA GLU A 27 -18.27 -3.48 -5.92
C GLU A 27 -17.83 -3.84 -4.50
N PRO A 28 -18.43 -4.85 -3.86
CA PRO A 28 -18.11 -5.11 -2.47
C PRO A 28 -16.70 -5.69 -2.43
N LYS A 29 -15.68 -4.84 -2.45
CA LYS A 29 -14.25 -5.16 -2.29
C LYS A 29 -13.99 -6.01 -1.04
N TRP A 30 -14.91 -5.90 -0.07
CA TRP A 30 -14.97 -6.69 1.14
C TRP A 30 -15.42 -8.15 0.97
N GLU A 31 -16.00 -8.50 -0.18
CA GLU A 31 -16.45 -9.86 -0.56
C GLU A 31 -15.43 -10.56 -1.46
N GLU A 32 -14.32 -9.90 -1.81
CA GLU A 32 -13.21 -10.54 -2.50
C GLU A 32 -12.66 -11.71 -1.64
N PRO A 33 -12.24 -12.82 -2.27
CA PRO A 33 -11.76 -14.03 -1.59
C PRO A 33 -10.34 -13.83 -1.05
N LEU A 34 -10.22 -12.88 -0.13
CA LEU A 34 -8.98 -12.42 0.47
C LEU A 34 -8.94 -12.77 1.96
N TYR A 35 -7.77 -13.19 2.41
CA TYR A 35 -7.47 -13.42 3.81
C TYR A 35 -6.33 -12.52 4.27
N ARG A 36 -6.41 -12.01 5.49
CA ARG A 36 -5.32 -11.30 6.15
C ARG A 36 -4.47 -12.26 6.98
N THR A 37 -3.17 -12.02 7.01
CA THR A 37 -2.24 -12.75 7.87
C THR A 37 -2.46 -12.41 9.35
N VAL A 38 -2.14 -13.36 10.23
CA VAL A 38 -2.08 -13.14 11.68
C VAL A 38 -0.74 -13.62 12.22
N VAL A 39 0.06 -12.67 12.67
CA VAL A 39 1.40 -12.93 13.22
C VAL A 39 1.31 -13.05 14.75
N TYR A 40 1.89 -14.11 15.29
CA TYR A 40 1.85 -14.47 16.72
C TYR A 40 3.17 -14.23 17.45
N ASN A 41 4.29 -14.32 16.74
CA ASN A 41 5.60 -14.05 17.30
C ASN A 41 6.37 -13.10 16.39
N SER A 42 6.60 -11.89 16.89
CA SER A 42 7.44 -10.86 16.27
C SER A 42 8.90 -10.92 16.74
N GLY A 43 9.21 -11.62 17.83
CA GLY A 43 10.51 -11.60 18.49
C GLY A 43 10.85 -10.32 19.25
N GLU A 44 9.94 -9.33 19.26
CA GLU A 44 10.14 -8.02 19.92
C GLU A 44 10.41 -8.16 21.41
N ASP A 45 9.76 -9.12 22.08
CA ASP A 45 9.93 -9.39 23.51
C ASP A 45 11.15 -10.29 23.83
N GLU A 46 11.84 -10.82 22.81
CA GLU A 46 12.95 -11.78 22.99
C GLU A 46 14.32 -11.09 22.98
N SER A 47 14.66 -10.37 21.89
CA SER A 47 15.85 -9.53 21.75
C SER A 47 15.88 -8.87 20.36
N ASP A 48 16.66 -7.80 20.19
CA ASP A 48 16.86 -7.14 18.88
C ASP A 48 17.40 -8.10 17.81
N ALA A 49 18.33 -8.98 18.20
CA ALA A 49 18.89 -9.99 17.29
C ALA A 49 17.82 -11.00 16.85
N LYS A 50 16.91 -11.39 17.76
CA LYS A 50 15.83 -12.32 17.45
C LYS A 50 14.76 -11.69 16.58
N TYR A 51 14.39 -10.44 16.89
CA TYR A 51 13.51 -9.64 16.04
C TYR A 51 14.07 -9.57 14.62
N LEU A 52 15.36 -9.23 14.46
CA LEU A 52 16.00 -9.13 13.15
C LEU A 52 16.01 -10.46 12.39
N GLU A 53 16.26 -11.58 13.06
CA GLU A 53 16.15 -12.92 12.47
C GLU A 53 14.72 -13.19 11.94
N ILE A 54 13.69 -12.86 12.71
CA ILE A 54 12.28 -13.04 12.33
C ILE A 54 11.88 -12.09 11.20
N ALA A 55 12.35 -10.84 11.24
CA ALA A 55 12.08 -9.86 10.19
C ALA A 55 12.70 -10.27 8.85
N GLN A 56 13.92 -10.84 8.86
CA GLN A 56 14.55 -11.39 7.67
C GLN A 56 13.78 -12.58 7.08
N ARG A 57 13.23 -13.46 7.93
CA ARG A 57 12.33 -14.55 7.47
C ARG A 57 11.03 -13.99 6.89
N SER A 58 10.50 -12.93 7.49
CA SER A 58 9.29 -12.25 7.05
C SER A 58 9.47 -11.63 5.66
N GLN A 59 10.61 -10.99 5.40
CA GLN A 59 10.94 -10.48 4.07
C GLN A 59 10.98 -11.59 3.01
N LYS A 60 11.67 -12.70 3.29
CA LYS A 60 11.71 -13.87 2.39
C LYS A 60 10.32 -14.44 2.13
N LEU A 61 9.53 -14.61 3.19
CA LEU A 61 8.18 -15.14 3.11
C LEU A 61 7.28 -14.24 2.26
N LEU A 62 7.28 -12.93 2.51
CA LEU A 62 6.45 -11.99 1.77
C LEU A 62 6.77 -12.02 0.26
N SER A 63 8.05 -12.00 -0.10
CA SER A 63 8.46 -12.12 -1.51
C SER A 63 8.01 -13.45 -2.13
N LEU A 64 8.13 -14.56 -1.40
CA LEU A 64 7.71 -15.87 -1.88
C LEU A 64 6.18 -15.99 -2.03
N LEU A 65 5.41 -15.42 -1.10
CA LEU A 65 3.95 -15.37 -1.18
C LEU A 65 3.49 -14.50 -2.36
N GLU A 66 4.12 -13.33 -2.55
CA GLU A 66 3.83 -12.46 -3.70
C GLU A 66 4.04 -13.23 -5.01
N GLU A 67 5.19 -13.92 -5.16
CA GLU A 67 5.51 -14.68 -6.37
C GLU A 67 4.59 -15.88 -6.61
N LYS A 68 4.28 -16.65 -5.55
CA LYS A 68 3.64 -17.96 -5.69
C LYS A 68 2.12 -17.93 -5.59
N THR A 69 1.55 -16.95 -4.91
CA THR A 69 0.11 -16.89 -4.65
C THR A 69 -0.54 -15.60 -5.10
N GLY A 70 0.24 -14.62 -5.57
CA GLY A 70 -0.28 -13.28 -5.84
C GLY A 70 -0.70 -12.56 -4.56
N ALA A 71 -0.11 -12.92 -3.42
CA ALA A 71 -0.27 -12.15 -2.19
C ALA A 71 0.19 -10.71 -2.41
N PHE A 72 -0.45 -9.76 -1.75
CA PHE A 72 -0.11 -8.36 -1.95
C PHE A 72 -0.12 -7.55 -0.66
N VAL A 73 0.62 -6.45 -0.69
CA VAL A 73 0.66 -5.44 0.37
C VAL A 73 -0.24 -4.28 -0.01
N MET A 74 -1.06 -3.82 0.93
CA MET A 74 -1.74 -2.52 0.90
C MET A 74 -1.63 -1.89 2.28
N ASP A 75 -0.54 -1.15 2.49
CA ASP A 75 -0.29 -0.34 3.68
C ASP A 75 -0.86 1.06 3.50
N ALA A 76 -1.90 1.34 4.30
CA ALA A 76 -2.59 2.61 4.33
C ALA A 76 -2.50 3.24 5.74
N TYR A 77 -1.41 2.99 6.47
CA TYR A 77 -1.22 3.46 7.85
C TYR A 77 -1.46 4.97 8.04
N ASN A 78 -0.99 5.80 7.09
CA ASN A 78 -1.24 7.25 7.11
C ASN A 78 -2.73 7.62 7.07
N TYR A 79 -3.58 6.72 6.58
CA TYR A 79 -5.04 6.88 6.54
C TYR A 79 -5.76 6.19 7.70
N GLN A 80 -5.03 5.64 8.68
CA GLN A 80 -5.65 5.10 9.88
C GLN A 80 -6.41 6.19 10.64
N THR A 81 -7.58 5.82 11.12
CA THR A 81 -8.51 6.71 11.82
C THR A 81 -8.03 6.97 13.24
N MET A 82 -7.92 8.24 13.62
CA MET A 82 -7.44 8.68 14.94
C MET A 82 -8.56 8.97 15.94
N ASP A 83 -9.79 9.18 15.48
CA ASP A 83 -10.95 9.55 16.27
C ASP A 83 -12.24 8.93 15.71
N ASP A 84 -13.37 9.11 16.40
CA ASP A 84 -14.67 8.59 15.95
C ASP A 84 -15.20 9.29 14.67
N GLU A 85 -14.58 10.39 14.24
CA GLU A 85 -14.98 11.17 13.06
C GLU A 85 -14.32 10.65 11.77
N GLY A 86 -13.35 9.74 11.88
CA GLY A 86 -12.64 9.21 10.72
C GLY A 86 -11.41 10.04 10.32
N THR A 87 -10.90 10.90 11.21
CA THR A 87 -9.76 11.77 10.91
C THR A 87 -8.51 10.93 10.60
N PRO A 88 -7.89 11.08 9.41
CA PRO A 88 -6.70 10.33 9.05
C PRO A 88 -5.47 10.72 9.88
N LEU A 89 -4.63 9.74 10.22
CA LEU A 89 -3.37 9.93 10.95
C LEU A 89 -2.46 11.00 10.33
N TYR A 90 -2.37 11.07 9.00
CA TYR A 90 -1.50 12.04 8.33
C TYR A 90 -1.83 13.50 8.72
N THR A 91 -3.07 13.81 9.10
CA THR A 91 -3.46 15.17 9.51
C THR A 91 -2.81 15.62 10.82
N MET A 92 -2.30 14.66 11.60
CA MET A 92 -1.58 14.91 12.85
C MET A 92 -0.07 15.10 12.63
N ASN A 93 0.42 14.83 11.42
CA ASN A 93 1.83 14.95 11.08
C ASN A 93 2.16 16.39 10.66
N THR A 94 3.41 16.79 10.89
CA THR A 94 3.94 18.11 10.49
C THR A 94 5.16 17.94 9.58
N PRO A 95 4.97 17.49 8.33
CA PRO A 95 6.07 17.25 7.40
C PRO A 95 6.77 18.54 6.96
N GLU A 96 8.00 18.39 6.46
CA GLU A 96 8.82 19.49 5.91
C GLU A 96 8.30 20.01 4.55
N VAL A 97 7.53 19.19 3.83
CA VAL A 97 6.89 19.49 2.53
C VAL A 97 5.37 19.45 2.67
N PRO A 98 4.58 19.98 1.72
CA PRO A 98 3.12 19.92 1.79
C PRO A 98 2.60 18.48 2.02
N ILE A 99 1.52 18.38 2.79
CA ILE A 99 1.00 17.09 3.27
C ILE A 99 0.59 16.17 2.12
N GLU A 100 0.18 16.75 0.99
CA GLU A 100 -0.23 16.06 -0.22
C GLU A 100 0.91 15.27 -0.86
N ILE A 101 2.16 15.69 -0.67
CA ILE A 101 3.34 15.09 -1.30
C ILE A 101 4.32 14.45 -0.31
N ALA A 102 4.06 14.58 1.00
CA ALA A 102 4.95 14.09 2.04
C ALA A 102 4.88 12.56 2.19
N PRO A 103 6.01 11.87 2.45
CA PRO A 103 6.01 10.45 2.79
C PRO A 103 5.17 10.11 4.04
N ALA A 104 5.16 10.98 5.05
CA ALA A 104 4.28 10.87 6.22
C ALA A 104 2.92 11.59 6.02
N GLY A 105 2.55 11.86 4.77
CA GLY A 105 1.38 12.62 4.37
C GLY A 105 0.30 11.78 3.71
N MET A 106 -0.27 12.31 2.64
CA MET A 106 -1.27 11.63 1.80
C MET A 106 -0.61 10.58 0.90
N SER A 107 -0.02 9.57 1.54
CA SER A 107 0.69 8.49 0.86
C SER A 107 0.26 7.12 1.36
N ILE A 108 0.45 6.12 0.50
CA ILE A 108 0.27 4.71 0.79
C ILE A 108 1.45 3.91 0.22
N GLN A 109 1.62 2.69 0.70
CA GLN A 109 2.61 1.77 0.18
C GLN A 109 1.95 0.46 -0.23
N VAL A 110 2.20 0.02 -1.47
CA VAL A 110 1.57 -1.19 -2.04
C VAL A 110 2.61 -2.05 -2.73
N SER A 111 2.40 -3.37 -2.77
CA SER A 111 3.20 -4.23 -3.66
C SER A 111 2.60 -4.25 -5.06
N ARG A 112 3.31 -4.81 -6.05
CA ARG A 112 2.88 -4.79 -7.45
C ARG A 112 1.57 -5.55 -7.65
N GLU A 113 1.42 -6.66 -6.95
CA GLU A 113 0.26 -7.56 -7.06
C GLU A 113 -1.06 -6.88 -6.65
N TYR A 114 -1.01 -5.80 -5.87
CA TYR A 114 -2.20 -4.99 -5.52
C TYR A 114 -2.95 -4.49 -6.77
N PHE A 115 -2.24 -4.12 -7.83
CA PHE A 115 -2.84 -3.57 -9.05
C PHE A 115 -3.58 -4.59 -9.90
N LYS A 116 -3.42 -5.89 -9.63
CA LYS A 116 -4.27 -6.93 -10.26
C LYS A 116 -5.69 -6.89 -9.73
N TRP A 117 -5.87 -6.38 -8.50
CA TRP A 117 -7.16 -6.21 -7.84
C TRP A 117 -7.70 -4.79 -7.97
N ASN A 118 -6.79 -3.81 -7.98
CA ASN A 118 -7.13 -2.39 -7.99
C ASN A 118 -6.35 -1.70 -9.12
N PRO A 119 -6.74 -1.93 -10.39
CA PRO A 119 -6.03 -1.42 -11.55
C PRO A 119 -6.08 0.11 -11.60
N ILE A 120 -4.99 0.70 -12.10
CA ILE A 120 -4.84 2.13 -12.31
C ILE A 120 -4.41 2.42 -13.75
N GLU A 121 -4.60 3.67 -14.16
CA GLU A 121 -4.18 4.21 -15.43
C GLU A 121 -2.99 5.17 -15.24
N THR A 122 -1.89 4.87 -15.92
CA THR A 122 -0.76 5.78 -16.06
C THR A 122 -1.16 6.95 -16.96
N GLU A 123 -0.50 8.09 -16.77
CA GLU A 123 -0.81 9.31 -17.54
C GLU A 123 -0.53 9.13 -19.04
N ASP A 124 0.55 8.42 -19.37
CA ASP A 124 0.96 8.12 -20.74
C ASP A 124 0.23 6.92 -21.38
N GLY A 125 -0.61 6.22 -20.61
CA GLY A 125 -1.37 5.05 -21.06
C GLY A 125 -0.53 3.78 -21.25
N LEU A 126 0.75 3.78 -20.87
CA LEU A 126 1.60 2.58 -20.90
C LEU A 126 1.34 1.70 -19.67
N GLU A 127 1.43 0.38 -19.83
CA GLU A 127 1.24 -0.57 -18.71
C GLU A 127 2.19 -0.27 -17.54
N LEU A 128 1.62 -0.12 -16.33
CA LEU A 128 2.37 0.19 -15.11
C LEU A 128 3.55 -0.76 -14.90
N GLU A 129 3.34 -2.07 -15.04
CA GLU A 129 4.38 -3.09 -14.82
C GLU A 129 5.63 -2.87 -15.69
N LYS A 130 5.48 -2.31 -16.89
CA LYS A 130 6.60 -2.03 -17.81
C LYS A 130 7.41 -0.79 -17.42
N GLN A 131 6.88 0.05 -16.55
CA GLN A 131 7.51 1.29 -16.09
C GLN A 131 8.23 1.11 -14.74
N LEU A 132 7.98 0.00 -14.03
CA LEU A 132 8.64 -0.29 -12.76
C LEU A 132 10.12 -0.65 -12.95
N VAL A 133 10.97 -0.06 -12.11
CA VAL A 133 12.40 -0.34 -12.05
C VAL A 133 12.67 -1.22 -10.83
N LEU A 134 13.06 -2.48 -11.06
CA LEU A 134 13.33 -3.47 -10.00
C LEU A 134 14.79 -3.44 -9.49
N ASP A 135 15.42 -2.28 -9.55
CA ASP A 135 16.78 -2.07 -9.05
C ASP A 135 16.76 -1.82 -7.53
N ASP A 136 17.74 -2.39 -6.83
CA ASP A 136 17.80 -2.32 -5.36
C ASP A 136 18.01 -0.89 -4.83
N LEU A 137 18.56 0.02 -5.65
CA LEU A 137 18.77 1.43 -5.32
C LEU A 137 17.70 2.35 -5.92
N THR A 138 16.56 1.80 -6.35
CA THR A 138 15.47 2.58 -6.96
C THR A 138 14.13 2.39 -6.24
N LEU A 139 13.57 3.47 -5.71
CA LEU A 139 12.19 3.54 -5.25
C LEU A 139 11.28 3.88 -6.43
N ASN A 140 10.18 3.15 -6.62
CA ASN A 140 9.15 3.50 -7.60
C ASN A 140 8.01 4.23 -6.91
N LEU A 141 7.61 5.37 -7.45
CA LEU A 141 6.60 6.25 -6.86
C LEU A 141 5.55 6.62 -7.91
N LEU A 142 4.29 6.31 -7.64
CA LEU A 142 3.19 6.80 -8.46
C LEU A 142 2.77 8.17 -7.95
N VAL A 143 2.67 9.13 -8.88
CA VAL A 143 2.35 10.51 -8.58
C VAL A 143 1.15 10.94 -9.41
N PRO A 144 0.02 11.32 -8.80
CA PRO A 144 -1.09 11.97 -9.50
C PRO A 144 -0.60 13.18 -10.30
N ASN A 145 -1.04 13.28 -11.56
CA ASN A 145 -0.58 14.31 -12.49
C ASN A 145 -0.77 15.75 -11.99
N GLN A 146 -1.76 16.01 -11.14
CA GLN A 146 -1.98 17.30 -10.48
C GLN A 146 -0.80 17.78 -9.62
N TYR A 147 0.09 16.87 -9.18
CA TYR A 147 1.29 17.21 -8.39
C TYR A 147 2.56 17.33 -9.23
N ARG A 148 2.46 17.31 -10.57
CA ARG A 148 3.63 17.40 -11.47
C ARG A 148 4.46 18.66 -11.27
N ASP A 149 3.83 19.79 -10.94
CA ASP A 149 4.55 21.04 -10.68
C ASP A 149 5.43 20.99 -9.42
N MET A 150 5.25 19.96 -8.57
CA MET A 150 6.01 19.72 -7.34
C MET A 150 7.05 18.59 -7.48
N GLU A 151 7.32 18.11 -8.70
CA GLU A 151 8.16 16.93 -8.97
C GLU A 151 9.53 17.00 -8.26
N GLN A 152 10.17 18.17 -8.24
CA GLN A 152 11.48 18.32 -7.58
C GLN A 152 11.40 18.21 -6.05
N GLU A 153 10.34 18.73 -5.44
CA GLU A 153 10.11 18.61 -4.00
C GLU A 153 9.78 17.15 -3.62
N ILE A 154 8.98 16.48 -4.46
CA ILE A 154 8.68 15.05 -4.34
C ILE A 154 9.98 14.24 -4.41
N LEU A 155 10.79 14.43 -5.45
CA LEU A 155 12.05 13.70 -5.62
C LEU A 155 12.97 13.85 -4.42
N ALA A 156 13.09 15.07 -3.87
CA ALA A 156 13.92 15.32 -2.70
C ALA A 156 13.37 14.63 -1.44
N ALA A 157 12.09 14.83 -1.13
CA ALA A 157 11.46 14.26 0.06
C ALA A 157 11.48 12.72 0.05
N TRP A 158 11.16 12.13 -1.09
CA TRP A 158 11.07 10.67 -1.23
C TRP A 158 12.43 9.99 -1.35
N ARG A 159 13.47 10.68 -1.88
CA ARG A 159 14.84 10.15 -1.83
C ARG A 159 15.37 10.13 -0.40
N LYS A 160 15.17 11.21 0.36
CA LYS A 160 15.51 11.27 1.80
C LYS A 160 14.78 10.18 2.59
N TYR A 161 13.49 9.98 2.31
CA TYR A 161 12.72 8.90 2.92
C TYR A 161 13.24 7.52 2.54
N PHE A 162 13.52 7.26 1.26
CA PHE A 162 14.10 5.99 0.82
C PHE A 162 15.47 5.72 1.47
N TYR A 163 16.30 6.76 1.62
CA TYR A 163 17.55 6.67 2.36
C TYR A 163 17.34 6.24 3.82
N PHE A 164 16.35 6.82 4.49
CA PHE A 164 15.97 6.41 5.84
C PHE A 164 15.55 4.93 5.88
N GLU A 165 14.61 4.50 5.04
CA GLU A 165 14.07 3.13 5.06
C GLU A 165 15.10 2.06 4.67
N LYS A 166 16.03 2.39 3.77
CA LYS A 166 17.03 1.46 3.25
C LYS A 166 18.32 1.45 4.06
N VAL A 167 18.87 2.63 4.36
CA VAL A 167 20.23 2.79 4.88
C VAL A 167 20.21 3.03 6.38
N GLU A 168 19.48 4.05 6.84
CA GLU A 168 19.47 4.40 8.26
C GLU A 168 18.81 3.30 9.09
N ALA A 169 17.69 2.74 8.63
CA ALA A 169 17.02 1.63 9.29
C ALA A 169 17.94 0.41 9.42
N GLU A 170 18.54 -0.08 8.33
CA GLU A 170 19.47 -1.22 8.36
C GLU A 170 20.63 -0.99 9.33
N ASN A 171 21.25 0.19 9.27
CA ASN A 171 22.37 0.54 10.15
C ASN A 171 21.94 0.59 11.63
N ASN A 172 20.79 1.17 11.93
CA ASN A 172 20.24 1.26 13.29
C ASN A 172 19.89 -0.13 13.85
N TYR A 173 19.18 -0.96 13.08
CA TYR A 173 18.83 -2.31 13.53
C TYR A 173 20.06 -3.22 13.68
N ASN A 174 21.06 -3.09 12.81
CA ASN A 174 22.33 -3.79 12.99
C ASN A 174 23.05 -3.34 14.27
N GLU A 175 23.06 -2.04 14.57
CA GLU A 175 23.63 -1.53 15.82
C GLU A 175 22.93 -2.09 17.06
N MET A 176 21.59 -2.05 17.07
CA MET A 176 20.78 -2.60 18.17
C MET A 176 21.03 -4.11 18.35
N ALA A 177 21.18 -4.84 17.24
CA ALA A 177 21.50 -6.27 17.27
C ALA A 177 22.98 -6.60 17.57
N GLY A 178 23.83 -5.60 17.82
CA GLY A 178 25.26 -5.79 18.11
C GLY A 178 26.10 -6.22 16.91
N LYS A 179 25.62 -5.97 15.69
CA LYS A 179 26.30 -6.23 14.42
C LYS A 179 27.19 -5.05 14.01
N GLU A 180 28.33 -5.33 13.39
CA GLU A 180 29.27 -4.30 12.92
C GLU A 180 28.99 -3.88 11.47
N GLU A 181 28.22 -4.66 10.72
CA GLU A 181 27.91 -4.39 9.32
C GLU A 181 27.11 -3.10 9.15
N ARG A 182 27.54 -2.25 8.20
CA ARG A 182 26.86 -1.02 7.82
C ARG A 182 26.78 -0.92 6.30
N LEU A 183 25.68 -0.39 5.80
CA LEU A 183 25.55 -0.02 4.40
C LEU A 183 26.37 1.24 4.14
N ASP A 184 27.28 1.15 3.18
CA ASP A 184 28.05 2.27 2.63
C ASP A 184 27.36 2.78 1.36
N ILE A 185 26.17 3.34 1.56
CA ILE A 185 25.34 3.95 0.52
C ILE A 185 25.05 5.38 0.98
N THR A 186 25.22 6.36 0.10
CA THR A 186 24.86 7.76 0.32
C THR A 186 23.52 8.09 -0.34
N GLU A 187 22.84 9.14 0.14
CA GLU A 187 21.52 9.53 -0.37
C GLU A 187 21.52 9.76 -1.90
N ASP A 188 22.58 10.36 -2.45
CA ASP A 188 22.70 10.68 -3.88
C ASP A 188 22.92 9.44 -4.77
N GLN A 189 23.24 8.27 -4.19
CA GLN A 189 23.26 7.01 -4.92
C GLN A 189 21.85 6.42 -5.11
N LEU A 190 20.85 6.92 -4.39
CA LEU A 190 19.49 6.43 -4.46
C LEU A 190 18.65 7.19 -5.49
N THR A 191 17.87 6.43 -6.25
CA THR A 191 17.00 6.95 -7.30
C THR A 191 15.53 6.83 -6.89
N VAL A 192 14.73 7.84 -7.27
CA VAL A 192 13.27 7.78 -7.22
C VAL A 192 12.78 7.80 -8.66
N ASN A 193 12.17 6.71 -9.11
CA ASN A 193 11.49 6.58 -10.39
C ASN A 193 10.04 7.04 -10.23
N ILE A 194 9.74 8.27 -10.67
CA ILE A 194 8.36 8.79 -10.67
C ILE A 194 7.63 8.29 -11.91
N ILE A 195 6.46 7.70 -11.69
CA ILE A 195 5.50 7.32 -12.73
C ILE A 195 4.26 8.18 -12.53
N PHE A 196 3.97 9.04 -13.49
CA PHE A 196 2.77 9.86 -13.43
C PHE A 196 1.53 9.03 -13.74
N VAL A 197 0.49 9.21 -12.94
CA VAL A 197 -0.79 8.53 -13.09
C VAL A 197 -1.91 9.56 -13.29
N LYS A 198 -3.04 9.14 -13.88
CA LYS A 198 -4.19 10.03 -14.04
C LYS A 198 -4.73 10.49 -12.68
N ASP A 199 -5.26 11.71 -12.64
CA ASP A 199 -5.95 12.27 -11.48
C ASP A 199 -7.33 11.63 -11.27
N GLY A 200 -7.86 11.74 -10.05
CA GLY A 200 -9.14 11.17 -9.63
C GLY A 200 -9.13 9.66 -9.41
N GLN A 201 -7.96 9.04 -9.31
CA GLN A 201 -7.85 7.59 -9.12
C GLN A 201 -8.02 7.20 -7.66
N ARG A 202 -8.65 6.03 -7.46
CA ARG A 202 -9.07 5.57 -6.13
C ARG A 202 -8.39 4.26 -5.79
N TYR A 203 -7.90 4.17 -4.57
CA TYR A 203 -7.18 3.04 -4.00
C TYR A 203 -7.99 2.49 -2.84
N PHE A 204 -8.31 1.20 -2.88
CA PHE A 204 -9.10 0.56 -1.84
C PHE A 204 -8.21 -0.02 -0.74
N THR A 205 -8.44 0.37 0.50
CA THR A 205 -7.78 -0.25 1.67
C THR A 205 -8.66 -1.32 2.27
N TYR A 206 -8.08 -2.49 2.54
CA TYR A 206 -8.78 -3.65 3.08
C TYR A 206 -8.82 -3.66 4.62
N ARG A 207 -8.64 -2.48 5.23
CA ARG A 207 -8.76 -2.24 6.67
C ARG A 207 -9.82 -1.18 6.94
N SER A 208 -10.81 -1.53 7.75
CA SER A 208 -11.99 -0.68 7.99
C SER A 208 -11.68 0.57 8.82
N ASP A 209 -10.57 0.55 9.56
CA ASP A 209 -10.06 1.70 10.30
C ASP A 209 -9.24 2.65 9.41
N CYS A 210 -9.01 2.34 8.13
CA CYS A 210 -8.30 3.19 7.19
C CYS A 210 -9.26 3.85 6.21
N ALA A 211 -9.12 5.17 6.00
CA ALA A 211 -10.01 5.99 5.16
C ALA A 211 -11.51 5.73 5.46
N SER A 212 -11.84 5.59 6.75
CA SER A 212 -13.15 5.14 7.21
C SER A 212 -14.27 6.10 6.81
N ALA A 213 -14.00 7.41 6.83
CA ALA A 213 -14.92 8.46 6.37
C ALA A 213 -15.31 8.32 4.89
N ASP A 214 -14.43 7.75 4.07
CA ASP A 214 -14.58 7.60 2.61
C ASP A 214 -14.90 6.15 2.19
N GLY A 215 -15.32 5.32 3.15
CA GLY A 215 -15.68 3.92 2.90
C GLY A 215 -14.48 3.07 2.45
N SER A 216 -13.31 3.35 3.02
CA SER A 216 -12.04 2.68 2.73
C SER A 216 -11.49 2.92 1.32
N TRP A 217 -11.83 4.06 0.73
CA TRP A 217 -11.25 4.52 -0.52
C TRP A 217 -10.39 5.75 -0.32
N ILE A 218 -9.22 5.73 -0.92
CA ILE A 218 -8.24 6.82 -0.88
C ILE A 218 -8.12 7.39 -2.29
N THR A 219 -8.31 8.71 -2.45
CA THR A 219 -8.25 9.38 -3.75
C THR A 219 -6.93 10.13 -3.91
N ASP A 220 -6.26 9.94 -5.04
CA ASP A 220 -5.02 10.62 -5.43
C ASP A 220 -3.92 10.69 -4.35
N PRO A 221 -3.57 9.57 -3.67
CA PRO A 221 -2.39 9.52 -2.83
C PRO A 221 -1.11 9.45 -3.68
N LEU A 222 0.03 9.80 -3.11
CA LEU A 222 1.32 9.30 -3.62
C LEU A 222 1.47 7.83 -3.23
N VAL A 223 1.91 6.98 -4.16
CA VAL A 223 1.95 5.53 -3.94
C VAL A 223 3.36 5.02 -4.09
N GLN A 224 3.98 4.62 -2.98
CA GLN A 224 5.25 3.91 -3.02
C GLN A 224 5.02 2.44 -3.41
N ILE A 225 5.71 1.98 -4.44
CA ILE A 225 5.69 0.57 -4.80
C ILE A 225 6.77 -0.15 -4.00
N TYR A 226 6.34 -1.03 -3.10
CA TYR A 226 7.24 -1.92 -2.37
C TYR A 226 7.76 -3.02 -3.30
N THR A 227 9.08 -3.13 -3.41
CA THR A 227 9.78 -4.13 -4.23
C THR A 227 10.75 -5.00 -3.42
N GLY A 228 10.70 -4.92 -2.09
CA GLY A 228 11.61 -5.67 -1.22
C GLY A 228 12.99 -5.06 -1.03
N ASN A 229 13.22 -3.82 -1.47
CA ASN A 229 14.52 -3.14 -1.50
C ASN A 229 14.79 -2.18 -0.32
N ILE A 230 13.97 -2.25 0.73
CA ILE A 230 14.12 -1.52 2.01
C ILE A 230 14.33 -2.52 3.15
N HIS A 231 14.64 -2.01 4.35
CA HIS A 231 14.95 -2.86 5.51
C HIS A 231 13.85 -3.89 5.82
N CYS A 232 14.25 -5.07 6.31
CA CYS A 232 13.34 -6.21 6.49
C CYS A 232 12.24 -5.99 7.55
N ASN A 233 12.38 -5.01 8.44
CA ASN A 233 11.33 -4.63 9.40
C ASN A 233 10.03 -4.19 8.71
N TYR A 234 10.11 -3.57 7.53
CA TYR A 234 8.94 -3.15 6.76
C TYR A 234 8.15 -4.37 6.27
N ALA A 235 8.84 -5.37 5.71
CA ALA A 235 8.21 -6.64 5.34
C ALA A 235 7.57 -7.35 6.54
N HIS A 236 8.22 -7.29 7.70
CA HIS A 236 7.66 -7.82 8.94
C HIS A 236 6.38 -7.09 9.35
N SER A 237 6.39 -5.74 9.31
CA SER A 237 5.20 -4.91 9.55
C SER A 237 4.08 -5.22 8.55
N PHE A 238 4.40 -5.42 7.28
CA PHE A 238 3.37 -5.78 6.30
C PHE A 238 2.74 -7.13 6.62
N LEU A 239 3.53 -8.14 6.99
CA LEU A 239 2.99 -9.45 7.35
C LEU A 239 2.15 -9.41 8.62
N THR A 240 2.35 -8.46 9.53
CA THR A 240 1.54 -8.36 10.75
C THR A 240 0.18 -7.71 10.52
N GLN A 241 0.03 -6.83 9.51
CA GLN A 241 -1.19 -6.01 9.37
C GLN A 241 -1.63 -5.59 7.96
N TRP A 242 -0.78 -5.72 6.95
CA TRP A 242 -1.01 -5.13 5.62
C TRP A 242 -0.89 -6.12 4.46
N THR A 243 -0.77 -7.42 4.74
CA THR A 243 -0.66 -8.48 3.73
C THR A 243 -1.98 -9.19 3.52
N TYR A 244 -2.36 -9.36 2.25
CA TYR A 244 -3.58 -10.00 1.83
C TYR A 244 -3.28 -11.19 0.91
N ILE A 245 -3.91 -12.32 1.19
CA ILE A 245 -3.73 -13.60 0.52
C ILE A 245 -4.99 -13.93 -0.28
N PRO A 246 -4.93 -13.92 -1.62
CA PRO A 246 -5.99 -14.48 -2.45
C PRO A 246 -6.15 -15.98 -2.24
N SER A 247 -7.36 -16.45 -1.98
CA SER A 247 -7.67 -17.87 -1.91
C SER A 247 -9.16 -18.18 -2.09
N GLU A 248 -9.47 -19.07 -3.02
CA GLU A 248 -10.82 -19.58 -3.28
C GLU A 248 -11.18 -20.79 -2.39
N ALA A 249 -10.35 -21.11 -1.40
CA ALA A 249 -10.49 -22.34 -0.62
C ALA A 249 -11.75 -22.40 0.27
N GLY A 250 -12.40 -21.24 0.46
CA GLY A 250 -13.68 -21.09 1.15
C GLY A 250 -13.63 -21.21 2.67
N SER A 251 -12.45 -21.41 3.27
CA SER A 251 -12.24 -21.27 4.72
C SER A 251 -10.82 -20.82 5.05
N PRO A 252 -10.61 -20.15 6.21
CA PRO A 252 -9.28 -19.69 6.63
C PRO A 252 -8.28 -20.82 6.81
N GLU A 253 -8.72 -21.99 7.28
CA GLU A 253 -7.84 -23.14 7.51
C GLU A 253 -7.26 -23.66 6.19
N LYS A 254 -8.10 -23.77 5.15
CA LYS A 254 -7.64 -24.23 3.84
C LYS A 254 -6.81 -23.17 3.12
N ALA A 255 -7.16 -21.89 3.25
CA ALA A 255 -6.33 -20.81 2.74
C ALA A 255 -4.94 -20.80 3.40
N TYR A 256 -4.85 -21.12 4.70
CA TYR A 256 -3.59 -21.30 5.39
C TYR A 256 -2.81 -22.54 4.89
N GLU A 257 -3.50 -23.66 4.62
CA GLU A 257 -2.88 -24.87 4.02
C GLU A 257 -2.22 -24.57 2.67
N GLU A 258 -2.82 -23.72 1.84
CA GLU A 258 -2.26 -23.31 0.53
C GLU A 258 -0.91 -22.59 0.65
N ILE A 259 -0.71 -21.81 1.71
CA ILE A 259 0.53 -21.05 1.94
C ILE A 259 1.54 -21.76 2.86
N THR A 260 1.13 -22.86 3.51
CA THR A 260 1.95 -23.61 4.46
C THR A 260 3.31 -24.06 3.89
N PRO A 261 3.42 -24.56 2.63
CA PRO A 261 4.72 -24.93 2.08
C PRO A 261 5.73 -23.78 2.09
N TYR A 262 5.28 -22.55 1.81
CA TYR A 262 6.12 -21.35 1.76
C TYR A 262 6.50 -20.86 3.15
N ILE A 263 5.59 -20.98 4.12
CA ILE A 263 5.87 -20.70 5.54
C ILE A 263 6.99 -21.61 6.05
N LEU A 264 6.91 -22.91 5.73
CA LEU A 264 7.93 -23.89 6.14
C LEU A 264 9.28 -23.65 5.44
N GLU A 265 9.26 -23.31 4.15
CA GLU A 265 10.47 -22.97 3.40
C GLU A 265 11.21 -21.76 4.00
N CYS A 266 10.47 -20.78 4.50
CA CYS A 266 11.02 -19.58 5.13
C CYS A 266 11.26 -19.71 6.64
N GLU A 267 11.02 -20.90 7.22
CA GLU A 267 11.10 -21.16 8.66
C GLU A 267 10.21 -20.23 9.52
N ALA A 268 9.07 -19.79 8.98
CA ALA A 268 8.21 -18.77 9.57
C ALA A 268 7.03 -19.34 10.38
N GLN A 269 6.99 -20.66 10.63
CA GLN A 269 5.89 -21.35 11.33
C GLN A 269 5.66 -20.89 12.79
N GLU A 270 6.66 -20.29 13.42
CA GLU A 270 6.54 -19.70 14.76
C GLU A 270 5.83 -18.33 14.70
N SER A 271 5.95 -17.62 13.57
CA SER A 271 5.45 -16.27 13.37
C SER A 271 4.06 -16.25 12.75
N LEU A 272 3.83 -16.91 11.60
CA LEU A 272 2.54 -16.94 10.92
C LEU A 272 1.87 -18.31 11.14
N LYS A 273 0.74 -18.33 11.86
CA LYS A 273 0.05 -19.59 12.24
C LYS A 273 -1.39 -19.70 11.74
N GLU A 274 -1.99 -18.58 11.35
CA GLU A 274 -3.31 -18.58 10.73
C GLU A 274 -3.46 -17.39 9.79
N VAL A 275 -4.47 -17.47 8.94
CA VAL A 275 -5.04 -16.33 8.22
C VAL A 275 -6.47 -16.12 8.70
N ARG A 276 -7.02 -14.93 8.48
CA ARG A 276 -8.42 -14.60 8.83
C ARG A 276 -9.11 -13.95 7.64
N PRO A 277 -10.44 -14.07 7.52
CA PRO A 277 -11.18 -13.27 6.54
C PRO A 277 -11.01 -11.77 6.82
N LEU A 278 -11.23 -10.94 5.79
CA LEU A 278 -11.20 -9.48 5.92
C LEU A 278 -12.20 -8.94 6.95
N ARG A 279 -13.39 -9.55 7.00
CA ARG A 279 -14.43 -9.24 7.99
C ARG A 279 -14.67 -10.44 8.88
N ASN A 280 -14.74 -10.21 10.19
CA ASN A 280 -15.21 -11.22 11.12
C ASN A 280 -16.68 -11.51 10.76
N GLN A 281 -16.98 -12.74 10.32
CA GLN A 281 -18.34 -13.23 10.15
C GLN A 281 -18.95 -13.57 11.52
#